data_AF-A0AA41E4J1-F1
#
_entry.id   AF-A0AA41E4J1-F1
#
_cell.length_a   1.000
_cell.length_b   1.000
_cell.length_c   1.000
_cell.angle_alpha   90.00
_cell.angle_beta   90.00
_cell.angle_gamma   90.00
#
_symmetry.space_group_name_H-M   'P 1'
#
loop_
_entity.id
_entity.type
_entity.pdbx_description
1 polymer ?
#
loop_
_entity_poly.entity_id
_entity_poly.type
_entity_poly.pdbx_seq_one_letter_code
_entity_poly.pdbx_strand_id
1 'polypeptide(L)'
;MDSGDEATKMYENSPPSTPAVFKAKGAALMAVWLCAVVCIFGFFGSLLIMHGAVLSGVIFIGSAFLFFGATTIAIINNWSDVEIDNKAISRRILGSTWQKIDWENVGLITAFPVSGGYGYSARAFNIFPKNRPRFRVLPSGKMVFNDKLYNAAKMIELLNYYASLYGIDIKISKTIGGELDSATHL
;
A
#
# COMPACT_ATOMS: atom_id res chain seq x y z
N MET A 1 -34.35 -19.06 25.07
CA MET A 1 -33.62 -17.82 25.43
C MET A 1 -32.20 -18.23 25.68
N ASP A 2 -31.37 -18.19 24.64
CA ASP A 2 -29.94 -18.49 24.76
C ASP A 2 -29.19 -17.74 23.65
N SER A 3 -29.25 -16.41 23.72
CA SER A 3 -28.63 -15.50 22.73
C SER A 3 -27.62 -14.55 23.37
N GLY A 4 -27.16 -14.87 24.59
CA GLY A 4 -26.32 -13.99 25.41
C GLY A 4 -24.83 -14.34 25.42
N ASP A 5 -24.44 -15.55 25.02
CA ASP A 5 -23.09 -16.07 25.31
C ASP A 5 -22.12 -16.12 24.12
N GLU A 6 -22.57 -15.93 22.87
CA GLU A 6 -21.66 -15.91 21.70
C GLU A 6 -21.19 -14.50 21.30
N ALA A 7 -21.96 -13.45 21.62
CA ALA A 7 -21.57 -12.08 21.28
C ALA A 7 -20.47 -11.52 22.19
N THR A 8 -20.30 -12.12 23.38
CA THR A 8 -19.50 -11.55 24.47
C THR A 8 -18.03 -12.00 24.44
N LYS A 9 -17.66 -12.94 23.55
CA LYS A 9 -16.26 -13.40 23.35
C LYS A 9 -15.52 -12.74 22.19
N MET A 10 -16.17 -11.87 21.41
CA MET A 10 -15.62 -11.38 20.13
C MET A 10 -14.74 -10.11 20.24
N TYR A 11 -14.68 -9.39 21.37
CA TYR A 11 -13.98 -8.09 21.42
C TYR A 11 -13.26 -7.77 22.74
N GLU A 12 -12.63 -8.75 23.38
CA GLU A 12 -11.68 -8.49 24.48
C GLU A 12 -10.29 -8.14 23.93
N ASN A 13 -10.23 -7.16 23.03
CA ASN A 13 -8.98 -6.55 22.60
C ASN A 13 -9.17 -5.04 22.69
N SER A 14 -8.74 -4.47 23.81
CA SER A 14 -8.54 -3.03 23.91
C SER A 14 -7.71 -2.56 22.71
N PRO A 15 -7.99 -1.38 22.13
CA PRO A 15 -7.19 -0.86 21.04
C PRO A 15 -5.72 -0.83 21.51
N PRO A 16 -4.76 -1.23 20.67
CA PRO A 16 -3.36 -1.17 21.06
C PRO A 16 -3.04 0.26 21.50
N SER A 17 -2.54 0.43 22.73
CA SER A 17 -2.18 1.74 23.30
C SER A 17 -1.02 2.41 22.56
N THR A 18 -0.35 1.65 21.69
CA THR A 18 0.76 2.09 20.85
C THR A 18 0.43 1.86 19.37
N PRO A 19 0.79 2.80 18.48
CA PRO A 19 0.57 2.66 17.05
C PRO A 19 1.25 1.38 16.52
N ALA A 20 0.50 0.55 15.80
CA ALA A 20 0.99 -0.68 15.22
C ALA A 20 1.58 -0.39 13.83
N VAL A 21 2.88 -0.61 13.66
CA VAL A 21 3.58 -0.39 12.39
C VAL A 21 3.88 -1.71 11.69
N PHE A 22 3.32 -1.88 10.50
CA PHE A 22 3.49 -3.02 9.61
C PHE A 22 4.52 -2.68 8.54
N LYS A 23 5.66 -3.38 8.57
CA LYS A 23 6.80 -3.13 7.68
C LYS A 23 6.60 -3.78 6.31
N ALA A 24 6.98 -3.09 5.24
CA ALA A 24 6.93 -3.67 3.89
C ALA A 24 8.02 -4.72 3.66
N LYS A 25 7.66 -5.88 3.09
CA LYS A 25 8.65 -6.91 2.72
C LYS A 25 9.30 -6.56 1.38
N GLY A 26 10.63 -6.69 1.31
CA GLY A 26 11.39 -6.57 0.06
C GLY A 26 11.68 -5.13 -0.40
N ALA A 27 11.25 -4.10 0.34
CA ALA A 27 11.51 -2.69 -0.01
C ALA A 27 13.01 -2.40 -0.17
N ALA A 28 13.85 -2.91 0.74
CA ALA A 28 15.31 -2.71 0.70
C ALA A 28 15.97 -3.36 -0.52
N LEU A 29 15.61 -4.61 -0.84
CA LEU A 29 16.14 -5.33 -2.00
C LEU A 29 15.89 -4.53 -3.29
N MET A 30 14.70 -3.95 -3.39
CA MET A 30 14.28 -3.26 -4.60
C MET A 30 14.82 -1.85 -4.70
N ALA A 31 15.04 -1.16 -3.57
CA ALA A 31 15.82 0.06 -3.54
C ALA A 31 17.25 -0.18 -4.04
N VAL A 32 17.91 -1.26 -3.59
CA VAL A 32 19.25 -1.65 -4.07
C VAL A 32 19.23 -1.97 -5.57
N TRP A 33 18.24 -2.73 -6.03
CA TRP A 33 18.09 -3.05 -7.46
C TRP A 33 17.91 -1.79 -8.32
N LEU A 34 17.08 -0.84 -7.88
CA LEU A 34 16.88 0.43 -8.57
C LEU A 34 18.17 1.26 -8.64
N CYS A 35 18.91 1.36 -7.54
CA CYS A 35 20.21 2.03 -7.54
C CYS A 35 21.17 1.40 -8.55
N ALA A 36 21.24 0.07 -8.60
CA ALA A 36 22.08 -0.65 -9.55
C ALA A 36 21.69 -0.33 -11.00
N VAL A 37 20.40 -0.32 -11.34
CA VAL A 37 19.90 0.03 -12.68
C VAL A 37 20.32 1.45 -13.06
N VAL A 38 20.13 2.45 -12.19
CA VAL A 38 20.53 3.83 -12.49
C VAL A 38 22.03 3.95 -12.70
N CYS A 39 22.85 3.29 -11.88
CA CYS A 39 24.31 3.29 -12.05
C CYS A 39 24.74 2.68 -13.38
N ILE A 40 24.13 1.55 -13.78
CA ILE A 40 24.43 0.89 -15.06
C ILE A 40 24.08 1.80 -16.23
N PHE A 41 22.88 2.37 -16.24
CA PHE A 41 22.44 3.25 -17.32
C PHE A 41 23.25 4.55 -17.36
N GLY A 42 23.58 5.12 -16.20
CA GLY A 42 24.48 6.27 -16.10
C GLY A 42 25.85 5.97 -16.69
N PHE A 43 26.44 4.82 -16.34
CA PHE A 43 27.74 4.39 -16.85
C PHE A 43 27.74 4.23 -18.38
N PHE A 44 26.81 3.46 -18.94
CA PHE A 44 26.71 3.26 -20.39
C PHE A 44 26.35 4.55 -21.13
N GLY A 45 25.46 5.38 -20.56
CA GLY A 45 25.13 6.69 -21.11
C GLY A 45 26.34 7.62 -21.18
N SER A 46 27.16 7.66 -20.12
CA SER A 46 28.41 8.43 -20.10
C SER A 46 29.42 7.90 -21.12
N LEU A 47 29.55 6.59 -21.29
CA LEU A 47 30.42 6.01 -22.32
C LEU A 47 30.00 6.43 -23.73
N LEU A 48 28.70 6.40 -24.04
CA LEU A 48 28.20 6.86 -25.35
C LEU A 48 28.55 8.33 -25.63
N ILE A 49 28.45 9.20 -24.61
CA ILE A 49 28.83 10.61 -24.73
C ILE A 49 30.33 10.74 -24.98
N MET A 50 31.17 10.00 -24.25
CA MET A 50 32.63 10.04 -24.41
C MET A 50 33.09 9.57 -25.80
N HIS A 51 32.34 8.66 -26.43
CA HIS A 51 32.61 8.16 -27.79
C HIS A 51 31.93 8.98 -28.90
N GLY A 52 31.44 10.18 -28.59
CA GLY A 52 30.90 11.13 -29.57
C GLY A 52 29.41 10.96 -29.91
N ALA A 53 28.75 9.93 -29.38
CA ALA A 53 27.31 9.71 -29.53
C ALA A 53 26.51 10.52 -28.48
N VAL A 54 26.73 11.84 -28.44
CA VAL A 54 26.21 12.72 -27.39
C VAL A 54 24.69 12.67 -27.28
N LEU A 55 23.98 12.80 -28.42
CA LEU A 55 22.52 12.78 -28.42
C LEU A 55 21.96 11.44 -27.91
N SER A 56 22.54 10.33 -28.36
CA SER A 56 22.14 8.99 -27.91
C SER A 56 22.41 8.78 -26.43
N GLY A 57 23.57 9.21 -25.92
CA GLY A 57 23.90 9.11 -24.50
C GLY A 57 22.97 9.97 -23.61
N VAL A 58 22.62 11.19 -24.05
CA VAL A 58 21.66 12.04 -23.34
C VAL A 58 20.27 11.42 -23.32
N ILE A 59 19.77 10.90 -24.45
CA ILE A 59 18.48 10.20 -24.51
C ILE A 59 18.49 8.96 -23.61
N PHE A 60 19.59 8.20 -23.60
CA PHE A 60 19.73 7.00 -22.79
C PHE A 60 19.66 7.32 -21.30
N ILE A 61 20.42 8.31 -20.83
CA ILE A 61 20.37 8.79 -19.44
C ILE A 61 18.98 9.35 -19.09
N GLY A 62 18.41 10.18 -19.97
CA GLY A 62 17.08 10.76 -19.76
C GLY A 62 15.99 9.69 -19.64
N SER A 63 16.03 8.66 -20.47
CA SER A 63 15.11 7.52 -20.40
C SER A 63 15.24 6.74 -19.10
N ALA A 64 16.47 6.58 -18.58
CA ALA A 64 16.72 5.94 -17.30
C ALA A 64 16.12 6.74 -16.13
N PHE A 65 16.24 8.08 -16.15
CA PHE A 65 15.62 8.94 -15.14
C PHE A 65 14.09 8.87 -15.18
N LEU A 66 13.48 8.84 -16.37
CA LEU A 66 12.03 8.67 -16.51
C LEU A 66 11.57 7.31 -15.97
N PHE A 67 12.27 6.24 -16.34
CA PHE A 67 11.98 4.90 -15.84
C PHE A 67 12.13 4.82 -14.32
N PHE A 68 13.21 5.36 -13.78
CA PHE A 68 13.46 5.44 -12.34
C PHE A 68 12.39 6.23 -11.60
N GLY A 69 11.97 7.39 -12.13
CA GLY A 69 10.87 8.17 -11.56
C GLY A 69 9.56 7.38 -11.50
N ALA A 70 9.18 6.74 -12.62
CA ALA A 70 7.96 5.95 -12.69
C ALA A 70 7.97 4.74 -11.74
N THR A 71 9.08 3.99 -11.70
CA THR A 71 9.23 2.84 -10.80
C THR A 71 9.33 3.25 -9.33
N THR A 72 9.99 4.36 -9.01
CA THR A 72 10.04 4.89 -7.63
C THR A 72 8.64 5.23 -7.12
N ILE A 73 7.80 5.87 -7.93
CA ILE A 73 6.40 6.16 -7.56
C ILE A 73 5.62 4.85 -7.36
N ALA A 74 5.80 3.86 -8.23
CA ALA A 74 5.15 2.55 -8.08
C ALA A 74 5.59 1.81 -6.81
N ILE A 75 6.87 1.90 -6.44
CA ILE A 75 7.42 1.32 -5.21
C ILE A 75 6.89 2.04 -3.98
N ILE A 76 6.92 3.37 -3.96
CA ILE A 76 6.33 4.19 -2.90
C ILE A 76 4.85 3.80 -2.67
N ASN A 77 4.14 3.55 -3.78
CA ASN A 77 2.75 3.12 -3.74
C ASN A 77 2.54 1.66 -3.33
N ASN A 78 3.51 0.75 -3.40
CA ASN A 78 3.31 -0.67 -3.07
C ASN A 78 4.10 -1.19 -1.87
N TRP A 79 5.18 -0.51 -1.47
CA TRP A 79 6.13 -0.93 -0.42
C TRP A 79 6.40 0.17 0.59
N SER A 80 5.34 0.89 0.98
CA SER A 80 5.35 1.75 2.15
C SER A 80 4.95 0.95 3.40
N ASP A 81 5.53 1.30 4.53
CA ASP A 81 5.05 0.82 5.82
C ASP A 81 3.61 1.33 6.06
N VAL A 82 2.82 0.54 6.78
CA VAL A 82 1.46 0.92 7.19
C VAL A 82 1.45 1.07 8.70
N GLU A 83 0.98 2.20 9.19
CA GLU A 83 0.75 2.44 10.61
C GLU A 83 -0.74 2.52 10.87
N ILE A 84 -1.21 1.72 11.81
CA ILE A 84 -2.58 1.75 12.29
C ILE A 84 -2.54 2.23 13.75
N ASP A 85 -3.21 3.35 13.98
CA ASP A 85 -3.42 3.95 15.29
C ASP A 85 -4.92 4.03 15.60
N ASN A 86 -5.27 4.41 16.82
CA ASN A 86 -6.66 4.58 17.26
C ASN A 86 -7.42 5.66 16.51
N LYS A 87 -6.74 6.66 15.93
CA LYS A 87 -7.36 7.78 15.22
C LYS A 87 -7.34 7.63 13.70
N ALA A 88 -6.34 6.95 13.16
CA ALA A 88 -6.11 6.94 11.72
C ALA A 88 -5.34 5.72 11.24
N ILE A 89 -5.48 5.48 9.94
CA ILE A 89 -4.54 4.69 9.17
C ILE A 89 -3.58 5.61 8.40
N SER A 90 -2.29 5.33 8.51
CA SER A 90 -1.23 6.12 7.92
C SER A 90 -0.29 5.23 7.11
N ARG A 91 0.33 5.83 6.11
CA ARG A 91 1.38 5.23 5.31
C ARG A 91 2.69 5.95 5.58
N ARG A 92 3.73 5.18 5.87
CA ARG A 92 5.04 5.68 6.27
C ARG A 92 6.14 5.25 5.32
N ILE A 93 7.05 6.17 5.05
CA ILE A 93 8.26 5.94 4.27
C ILE A 93 9.40 6.56 5.06
N LEU A 94 10.43 5.77 5.37
CA LEU A 94 11.60 6.22 6.14
C LEU A 94 11.24 6.91 7.47
N GLY A 95 10.13 6.48 8.10
CA GLY A 95 9.65 7.07 9.35
C GLY A 95 8.77 8.32 9.18
N SER A 96 8.68 8.92 8.00
CA SER A 96 7.78 10.05 7.74
C SER A 96 6.42 9.58 7.21
N THR A 97 5.34 10.18 7.69
CA THR A 97 3.98 9.94 7.21
C THR A 97 3.74 10.73 5.93
N TRP A 98 3.46 10.05 4.83
CA TRP A 98 3.22 10.69 3.53
C TRP A 98 1.74 10.70 3.13
N GLN A 99 0.95 9.75 3.66
CA GLN A 99 -0.49 9.70 3.48
C GLN A 99 -1.13 9.27 4.80
N LYS A 100 -2.19 9.97 5.21
CA LYS A 100 -2.97 9.68 6.41
C LYS A 100 -4.45 9.80 6.12
N ILE A 101 -5.24 8.86 6.63
CA ILE A 101 -6.70 8.89 6.57
C ILE A 101 -7.22 8.62 7.99
N ASP A 102 -7.86 9.61 8.59
CA ASP A 102 -8.53 9.42 9.89
C ASP A 102 -9.71 8.46 9.75
N TRP A 103 -9.94 7.61 10.74
CA TRP A 103 -10.97 6.57 10.69
C TRP A 103 -12.38 7.13 10.45
N GLU A 104 -12.68 8.30 11.02
CA GLU A 104 -13.94 9.02 10.80
C GLU A 104 -14.17 9.38 9.33
N ASN A 105 -13.08 9.62 8.60
CA ASN A 105 -13.09 9.93 7.18
C ASN A 105 -12.97 8.67 6.29
N VAL A 106 -12.88 7.45 6.84
CA VAL A 106 -12.90 6.24 6.01
C VAL A 106 -14.35 5.92 5.64
N GLY A 107 -14.63 5.79 4.35
CA GLY A 107 -15.97 5.50 3.83
C GLY A 107 -16.15 4.04 3.40
N LEU A 108 -15.12 3.43 2.82
CA LEU A 108 -15.19 2.08 2.27
C LEU A 108 -13.82 1.43 2.31
N ILE A 109 -13.78 0.16 2.73
CA ILE A 109 -12.61 -0.71 2.60
C ILE A 109 -12.94 -1.79 1.58
N THR A 110 -12.09 -1.95 0.57
CA THR A 110 -12.23 -3.04 -0.40
C THR A 110 -11.06 -4.00 -0.33
N ALA A 111 -11.29 -5.31 -0.35
CA ALA A 111 -10.24 -6.30 -0.55
C ALA A 111 -10.48 -7.13 -1.82
N PHE A 112 -9.42 -7.39 -2.58
CA PHE A 112 -9.52 -8.18 -3.80
C PHE A 112 -8.18 -8.88 -4.07
N PRO A 113 -8.22 -10.06 -4.71
CA PRO A 113 -7.01 -10.75 -5.09
C PRO A 113 -6.29 -9.99 -6.20
N VAL A 114 -4.96 -9.95 -6.13
CA VAL A 114 -4.12 -9.41 -7.21
C VAL A 114 -3.13 -10.47 -7.71
N SER A 115 -3.06 -10.63 -9.03
CA SER A 115 -2.03 -11.46 -9.67
C SER A 115 -0.71 -10.71 -9.77
N GLY A 116 0.38 -11.41 -9.50
CA GLY A 116 1.71 -11.04 -9.97
C GLY A 116 2.01 -11.75 -11.29
N GLY A 117 3.22 -11.54 -11.83
CA GLY A 117 3.69 -12.17 -13.07
C GLY A 117 3.73 -13.72 -13.06
N TYR A 118 3.48 -14.36 -11.90
CA TYR A 118 3.46 -15.81 -11.72
C TYR A 118 2.17 -16.33 -11.03
N GLY A 119 1.02 -15.65 -11.18
CA GLY A 119 -0.27 -16.06 -10.59
C GLY A 119 -0.68 -15.26 -9.35
N TYR A 120 -1.57 -15.80 -8.50
CA TYR A 120 -2.03 -15.15 -7.26
C TYR A 120 -0.83 -14.76 -6.41
N SER A 121 -0.65 -13.46 -6.15
CA SER A 121 0.57 -12.96 -5.52
C SER A 121 0.31 -12.22 -4.21
N ALA A 122 -0.89 -11.69 -4.00
CA ALA A 122 -1.29 -10.97 -2.80
C ALA A 122 -2.81 -10.70 -2.76
N ARG A 123 -3.35 -10.38 -1.59
CA ARG A 123 -4.58 -9.57 -1.45
C ARG A 123 -4.21 -8.10 -1.45
N ALA A 124 -4.86 -7.32 -2.30
CA ALA A 124 -4.81 -5.87 -2.25
C ALA A 124 -6.01 -5.33 -1.49
N PHE A 125 -5.78 -4.25 -0.78
CA PHE A 125 -6.78 -3.53 -0.03
C PHE A 125 -6.79 -2.08 -0.51
N ASN A 126 -7.97 -1.50 -0.69
CA ASN A 126 -8.11 -0.06 -0.85
C ASN A 126 -8.91 0.49 0.33
N ILE A 127 -8.46 1.61 0.87
CA ILE A 127 -9.20 2.45 1.81
C ILE A 127 -9.60 3.72 1.09
N PHE A 128 -10.90 3.90 0.92
CA PHE A 128 -11.48 5.06 0.28
C PHE A 128 -11.91 6.07 1.34
N PRO A 129 -11.46 7.34 1.25
CA PRO A 129 -11.95 8.38 2.12
C PRO A 129 -13.37 8.83 1.71
N LYS A 130 -14.20 9.23 2.68
CA LYS A 130 -15.50 9.90 2.46
C LYS A 130 -15.26 11.23 1.76
N ASN A 131 -14.38 12.05 2.34
CA ASN A 131 -13.95 13.33 1.81
C ASN A 131 -12.57 13.21 1.19
N ARG A 132 -12.47 13.47 -0.11
CA ARG A 132 -11.19 13.40 -0.83
C ARG A 132 -10.24 14.52 -0.37
N PRO A 133 -8.97 14.23 -0.08
CA PRO A 133 -8.01 15.25 0.29
C PRO A 133 -7.75 16.23 -0.87
N ARG A 134 -7.53 17.51 -0.56
CA ARG A 134 -7.21 18.56 -1.56
C ARG A 134 -5.91 18.26 -2.32
N PHE A 135 -4.90 17.73 -1.63
CA PHE A 135 -3.65 17.29 -2.22
C PHE A 135 -3.67 15.76 -2.34
N ARG A 136 -3.51 15.23 -3.56
CA ARG A 136 -3.59 13.79 -3.83
C ARG A 136 -2.57 13.36 -4.88
N VAL A 137 -1.92 12.23 -4.62
CA VAL A 137 -1.07 11.53 -5.61
C VAL A 137 -1.95 10.68 -6.56
N LEU A 138 -3.02 10.07 -6.03
CA LEU A 138 -3.99 9.29 -6.81
C LEU A 138 -5.30 10.07 -6.98
N PRO A 139 -5.98 10.00 -8.13
CA PRO A 139 -7.24 10.72 -8.38
C PRO A 139 -8.34 10.42 -7.34
N SER A 140 -8.41 9.22 -6.80
CA SER A 140 -9.41 8.88 -5.78
C SER A 140 -9.02 9.29 -4.35
N GLY A 141 -7.76 9.66 -4.12
CA GLY A 141 -7.24 9.88 -2.76
C GLY A 141 -7.17 8.60 -1.91
N LYS A 142 -7.43 7.43 -2.52
CA LYS A 142 -7.44 6.14 -1.80
C LYS A 142 -6.05 5.80 -1.29
N MET A 143 -6.00 5.11 -0.16
CA MET A 143 -4.79 4.42 0.29
C MET A 143 -4.88 2.97 -0.16
N VAL A 144 -3.86 2.49 -0.87
CA VAL A 144 -3.76 1.07 -1.27
C VAL A 144 -2.85 0.35 -0.28
N PHE A 145 -2.99 -0.94 -0.06
CA PHE A 145 -1.94 -1.77 0.55
C PHE A 145 -2.12 -3.20 0.08
N ASN A 146 -1.11 -4.03 0.34
CA ASN A 146 -1.17 -5.45 0.04
C ASN A 146 -0.80 -6.25 1.29
N ASP A 147 -1.08 -7.55 1.28
CA ASP A 147 -0.71 -8.47 2.36
C ASP A 147 0.79 -8.86 2.35
N LYS A 148 1.64 -8.25 1.52
CA LYS A 148 3.10 -8.42 1.53
C LYS A 148 3.79 -7.57 2.60
N LEU A 149 3.15 -7.46 3.75
CA LEU A 149 3.67 -6.79 4.94
C LEU A 149 4.10 -7.83 5.97
N TYR A 150 5.02 -7.46 6.86
CA TYR A 150 5.27 -8.24 8.07
C TYR A 150 4.04 -8.21 8.96
N ASN A 151 3.59 -9.40 9.40
CA ASN A 151 2.41 -9.59 10.24
C ASN A 151 1.08 -9.07 9.63
N ALA A 152 0.84 -9.41 8.36
CA ALA A 152 -0.38 -9.01 7.64
C ALA A 152 -1.68 -9.50 8.30
N ALA A 153 -1.67 -10.65 9.01
CA ALA A 153 -2.83 -11.15 9.75
C ALA A 153 -3.27 -10.15 10.83
N LYS A 154 -2.33 -9.67 11.66
CA LYS A 154 -2.62 -8.65 12.68
C LYS A 154 -3.07 -7.31 12.09
N MET A 155 -2.58 -6.95 10.89
CA MET A 155 -3.10 -5.76 10.19
C MET A 155 -4.57 -5.93 9.81
N ILE A 156 -4.94 -7.10 9.28
CA ILE A 156 -6.32 -7.42 8.90
C ILE A 156 -7.23 -7.43 10.13
N GLU A 157 -6.77 -8.00 11.25
CA GLU A 157 -7.50 -7.95 12.53
C GLU A 157 -7.77 -6.50 12.98
N LEU A 158 -6.77 -5.63 12.94
CA LEU A 158 -6.96 -4.21 13.28
C LEU A 158 -7.88 -3.49 12.30
N LEU A 159 -7.81 -3.80 11.01
CA LEU A 159 -8.71 -3.23 10.01
C LEU A 159 -10.16 -3.64 10.28
N ASN A 160 -10.41 -4.91 10.59
CA ASN A 160 -11.72 -5.41 10.95
C ASN A 160 -12.23 -4.76 12.24
N TYR A 161 -11.36 -4.61 13.24
CA TYR A 161 -11.68 -3.93 14.50
C TYR A 161 -12.12 -2.48 14.27
N TYR A 162 -11.30 -1.68 13.58
CA TYR A 162 -11.65 -0.27 13.33
C TYR A 162 -12.81 -0.12 12.35
N ALA A 163 -12.97 -1.03 11.39
CA ALA A 163 -14.14 -1.04 10.52
C ALA A 163 -15.43 -1.24 11.32
N SER A 164 -15.44 -2.20 12.25
CA SER A 164 -16.58 -2.42 13.14
C SER A 164 -16.81 -1.23 14.08
N LEU A 165 -15.75 -0.66 14.66
CA LEU A 165 -15.85 0.45 15.60
C LEU A 165 -16.43 1.73 14.97
N TYR A 166 -16.05 2.02 13.73
CA TYR A 166 -16.47 3.23 13.01
C TYR A 166 -17.62 3.00 12.02
N GLY A 167 -18.18 1.78 11.96
CA GLY A 167 -19.28 1.43 11.04
C GLY A 167 -18.90 1.59 9.57
N ILE A 168 -17.70 1.16 9.20
CA ILE A 168 -17.16 1.30 7.84
C ILE A 168 -17.60 0.10 6.99
N ASP A 169 -18.11 0.38 5.79
CA ASP A 169 -18.47 -0.66 4.83
C ASP A 169 -17.23 -1.42 4.34
N ILE A 170 -17.32 -2.75 4.31
CA ILE A 170 -16.31 -3.64 3.73
C ILE A 170 -16.89 -4.31 2.49
N LYS A 171 -16.14 -4.29 1.39
CA LYS A 171 -16.46 -5.05 0.18
C LYS A 171 -15.31 -5.95 -0.26
N ILE A 172 -15.60 -7.18 -0.66
CA ILE A 172 -14.58 -8.16 -1.02
C ILE A 172 -14.88 -8.76 -2.37
N SER A 173 -13.86 -8.92 -3.19
CA SER A 173 -13.92 -9.77 -4.38
C SER A 173 -13.16 -11.07 -4.13
N LYS A 174 -13.76 -12.20 -4.53
CA LYS A 174 -13.14 -13.53 -4.41
C LYS A 174 -12.24 -13.86 -5.60
N THR A 175 -12.44 -13.21 -6.74
CA THR A 175 -11.72 -13.47 -7.99
C THR A 175 -11.09 -12.19 -8.53
N ILE A 176 -10.05 -12.36 -9.35
CA ILE A 176 -9.37 -11.21 -9.97
C ILE A 176 -10.34 -10.60 -10.98
N GLY A 177 -10.71 -9.33 -10.76
CA GLY A 177 -11.70 -8.63 -11.59
C GLY A 177 -13.15 -9.04 -11.36
N GLY A 178 -13.44 -9.81 -10.30
CA GLY A 178 -14.80 -10.16 -9.90
C GLY A 178 -15.55 -8.98 -9.30
N GLU A 179 -16.86 -9.16 -9.10
CA GLU A 179 -17.69 -8.19 -8.39
C GLU A 179 -17.26 -8.06 -6.92
N LEU A 180 -17.56 -6.89 -6.36
CA LEU A 180 -17.28 -6.52 -4.97
C LEU A 180 -18.54 -6.76 -4.15
N ASP A 181 -18.55 -7.84 -3.39
CA ASP A 181 -19.67 -8.22 -2.52
C ASP A 181 -19.50 -7.58 -1.14
N SER A 182 -20.61 -7.17 -0.52
CA SER A 182 -20.60 -6.69 0.86
C SER A 182 -20.13 -7.80 1.80
N ALA A 183 -19.24 -7.48 2.73
CA ALA A 183 -18.71 -8.41 3.72
C ALA A 183 -18.70 -7.78 5.11
N THR A 184 -18.78 -8.62 6.14
CA THR A 184 -18.71 -8.18 7.55
C THR A 184 -17.27 -8.09 8.06
N HIS A 185 -16.34 -8.82 7.41
CA HIS A 185 -14.93 -8.89 7.76
C HIS A 185 -14.08 -9.19 6.53
N LEU A 186 -12.83 -8.71 6.52
CA LEU A 186 -11.79 -8.90 5.50
C LEU A 186 -11.16 -10.30 5.50
#